data_AF-A0AAP5JSR4-F1
#
_entry.id   AF-A0AAP5JSR4-F1
#
_cell.length_a   1.000
_cell.length_b   1.000
_cell.length_c   1.000
_cell.angle_alpha   90.00
_cell.angle_beta   90.00
_cell.angle_gamma   90.00
#
_symmetry.space_group_name_H-M   'P 1'
#
loop_
_entity.id
_entity.type
_entity.pdbx_description
1 polymer ?
#
loop_
_entity_poly.entity_id
_entity_poly.type
_entity_poly.pdbx_seq_one_letter_code
_entity_poly.pdbx_strand_id
1 'polypeptide(L)' 'MTCEYPGCKKAAQETFALVPLCTEHHEAIKEETRLYYGKHKPKYKEMRPMYCKVARLIPWSQVSQKKVTL' A
#
# COMPACT_ATOMS: atom_id res chain seq x y z
N MET A 1 -14.71 -10.39 5.05
CA MET A 1 -13.52 -10.12 4.21
C MET A 1 -12.29 -10.14 5.09
N THR A 2 -11.19 -10.71 4.60
CA THR A 2 -9.89 -10.74 5.29
C THR A 2 -9.00 -9.61 4.79
N CYS A 3 -8.06 -9.16 5.62
CA CYS A 3 -7.02 -8.21 5.23
C CYS A 3 -6.19 -8.78 4.07
N GLU A 4 -6.03 -8.02 2.98
CA GLU A 4 -5.25 -8.43 1.81
C GLU A 4 -3.76 -8.07 1.92
N TYR A 5 -3.33 -7.47 3.04
CA TYR A 5 -1.92 -7.25 3.29
C TYR A 5 -1.17 -8.61 3.36
N PRO A 6 -0.04 -8.78 2.64
CA PRO A 6 0.65 -10.07 2.56
C PRO A 6 0.98 -10.68 3.92
N GLY A 7 0.50 -11.91 4.16
CA GLY A 7 0.71 -12.65 5.40
C GLY A 7 -0.23 -12.28 6.55
N CYS A 8 -1.14 -11.33 6.36
CA CYS A 8 -2.13 -10.98 7.38
C CYS A 8 -3.33 -11.94 7.35
N LYS A 9 -3.81 -12.33 8.53
CA LYS A 9 -5.02 -13.16 8.71
C LYS A 9 -6.15 -12.43 9.45
N LYS A 10 -5.96 -11.14 9.76
CA LYS A 10 -6.97 -10.34 10.49
C LYS A 10 -8.17 -10.03 9.58
N ALA A 11 -9.32 -9.76 10.19
CA ALA A 11 -10.48 -9.29 9.46
C ALA A 11 -10.19 -7.91 8.83
N ALA A 12 -10.62 -7.72 7.58
CA ALA A 12 -10.60 -6.38 6.98
C ALA A 12 -11.69 -5.53 7.63
N GLN A 13 -11.32 -4.32 8.02
CA GLN A 13 -12.20 -3.34 8.65
C GLN A 13 -12.31 -2.07 7.81
N GLU A 14 -11.30 -1.79 6.97
CA GLU A 14 -11.19 -0.59 6.17
C GLU A 14 -10.67 -0.92 4.76
N THR A 15 -10.62 0.07 3.88
CA THR A 15 -10.06 -0.09 2.53
C THR A 15 -9.04 1.01 2.23
N PHE A 16 -7.92 0.64 1.59
CA PHE A 16 -6.96 1.58 1.05
C PHE A 16 -6.88 1.40 -0.46
N ALA A 17 -7.28 2.42 -1.23
CA ALA A 17 -7.26 2.36 -2.69
C ALA A 17 -7.93 1.07 -3.26
N LEU A 18 -9.12 0.74 -2.73
CA LEU A 18 -9.91 -0.47 -2.98
C LEU A 18 -9.33 -1.79 -2.46
N VAL A 19 -8.18 -1.79 -1.78
CA VAL A 19 -7.63 -2.99 -1.12
C VAL A 19 -8.20 -3.09 0.30
N PRO A 20 -8.93 -4.17 0.65
CA PRO A 20 -9.41 -4.41 2.01
C PRO A 20 -8.25 -4.67 2.98
N LEU A 21 -8.22 -3.92 4.09
CA LEU A 21 -7.16 -4.00 5.10
C LEU A 21 -7.75 -4.03 6.52
N CYS A 22 -7.03 -4.63 7.46
CA CYS A 22 -7.32 -4.44 8.88
C CYS A 22 -6.83 -3.05 9.33
N THR A 23 -7.38 -2.53 10.43
CA THR A 23 -7.07 -1.17 10.94
C THR A 23 -5.57 -0.92 11.10
N GLU A 24 -4.80 -1.89 11.59
CA GLU A 24 -3.35 -1.75 11.76
C GLU A 24 -2.61 -1.46 10.44
N HIS A 25 -2.88 -2.23 9.38
CA HIS A 25 -2.22 -2.03 8.09
C HIS A 25 -2.73 -0.78 7.38
N HIS A 26 -4.02 -0.47 7.54
CA HIS A 26 -4.61 0.76 7.01
C HIS A 26 -3.93 2.00 7.60
N GLU A 27 -3.81 2.08 8.93
CA GLU A 27 -3.16 3.20 9.60
C GLU A 27 -1.65 3.27 9.32
N ALA A 28 -0.95 2.14 9.23
CA ALA A 28 0.46 2.13 8.85
C ALA A 28 0.71 2.71 7.45
N ILE A 29 -0.11 2.34 6.46
CA ILE A 29 -0.01 2.88 5.10
C ILE A 29 -0.40 4.35 5.07
N LYS A 30 -1.40 4.76 5.86
CA LYS A 30 -1.86 6.14 5.96
C LYS A 30 -0.79 7.05 6.55
N GLU A 31 -0.11 6.62 7.62
CA GLU A 31 1.00 7.37 8.21
C GLU A 31 2.19 7.45 7.23
N GLU A 32 2.56 6.34 6.60
CA GLU A 32 3.59 6.33 5.55
C GLU A 32 3.24 7.29 4.40
N THR A 33 1.98 7.32 3.99
CA THR A 33 1.47 8.23 2.95
C THR A 33 1.54 9.69 3.41
N ARG A 34 1.18 9.98 4.66
CA ARG A 34 1.28 11.32 5.26
C ARG A 34 2.72 11.80 5.31
N LEU A 35 3.66 10.94 5.71
CA LEU A 35 5.09 11.25 5.73
C LEU A 35 5.64 11.46 4.32
N TYR A 36 5.25 10.61 3.37
CA TYR A 36 5.70 10.69 1.98
C TYR A 36 5.28 12.01 1.28
N TYR A 37 4.03 12.45 1.51
CA TYR A 37 3.51 13.70 0.95
C TYR A 37 3.69 14.92 1.87
N GLY A 38 4.29 14.73 3.05
CA GLY A 38 4.47 15.78 4.05
C GLY A 38 5.53 16.82 3.68
N LYS A 39 5.52 17.96 4.40
CA LYS A 39 6.48 19.06 4.23
C LYS A 39 7.91 18.68 4.63
N HIS A 40 8.07 17.73 5.56
CA HIS A 40 9.36 17.14 5.88
C HIS A 40 9.65 16.05 4.87
N LYS A 41 10.15 16.42 3.68
CA LYS A 41 10.68 15.43 2.73
C LYS A 41 11.84 14.72 3.43
N PRO A 42 11.72 13.43 3.80
CA PRO A 42 12.89 12.71 4.26
C PRO A 42 13.91 12.74 3.11
N LYS A 43 15.21 12.91 3.44
CA LYS A 43 16.32 12.77 2.49
C LYS A 43 16.25 11.43 1.72
N TYR A 44 15.53 10.46 2.26
CA TYR A 44 15.12 9.21 1.63
C TYR A 44 14.00 9.44 0.59
N LYS A 45 14.39 9.78 -0.63
CA LYS A 45 13.74 9.08 -1.75
C LYS A 45 13.96 7.58 -1.50
N GLU A 46 12.97 6.74 -1.74
CA GLU A 46 13.03 5.26 -1.59
C GLU A 46 12.82 4.79 -0.14
N MET A 47 11.82 4.00 0.22
CA MET A 47 10.71 3.33 -0.44
C MET A 47 9.47 3.56 0.45
N ARG A 48 8.27 3.34 -0.08
CA ARG A 48 7.04 3.25 0.73
C ARG A 48 6.77 1.76 1.04
N PRO A 49 7.49 1.10 1.97
CA PRO A 49 7.45 -0.36 2.12
C PRO A 49 6.06 -0.92 2.39
N MET A 50 5.22 -0.21 3.16
CA MET A 50 3.85 -0.64 3.44
C MET A 50 2.99 -0.53 2.19
N TYR A 51 3.02 0.64 1.53
CA TYR A 51 2.32 0.86 0.27
C TYR A 51 2.78 -0.09 -0.83
N CYS A 52 4.08 -0.31 -1.02
CA CYS A 52 4.64 -1.16 -2.08
C CYS A 52 4.15 -2.61 -2.00
N LYS A 53 3.86 -3.12 -0.80
CA LYS A 53 3.31 -4.45 -0.60
C LYS A 53 1.85 -4.57 -1.05
N VAL A 54 1.07 -3.49 -0.92
CA VAL A 54 -0.33 -3.45 -1.37
C VAL A 54 -0.51 -2.85 -2.76
N ALA A 55 0.49 -2.14 -3.28
CA ALA A 55 0.44 -1.46 -4.58
C ALA A 55 0.12 -2.42 -5.73
N ARG A 56 0.57 -3.68 -5.63
CA ARG A 56 0.27 -4.70 -6.65
C ARG A 56 -1.20 -5.14 -6.67
N LEU A 57 -1.92 -4.88 -5.58
CA LEU A 57 -3.33 -5.24 -5.41
C LEU A 57 -4.27 -4.09 -5.77
N ILE A 58 -3.77 -2.86 -5.82
CA ILE A 58 -4.55 -1.68 -6.17
C ILE A 58 -4.83 -1.71 -7.69
N PRO A 59 -6.10 -1.72 -8.14
CA PRO A 59 -6.45 -1.99 -9.54
C PRO A 59 -5.79 -1.06 -10.57
N TRP A 60 -5.65 0.22 -10.25
CA TRP A 60 -5.00 1.22 -11.14
C TRP A 60 -3.51 1.38 -10.88
N SER A 61 -2.96 0.75 -9.85
CA SER A 61 -1.56 0.84 -9.46
C SER A 61 -0.68 -0.13 -10.26
N GLN A 62 -0.92 -0.22 -11.58
CA GLN A 62 -0.10 -0.99 -12.51
C GLN A 62 1.28 -0.34 -12.76
N VAL A 63 1.98 0.04 -11.69
CA VAL A 63 3.39 0.42 -11.75
C VAL A 63 4.19 -0.87 -12.03
N SER A 64 4.35 -1.12 -13.33
CA SER A 64 5.32 -2.02 -13.99
C SER A 64 5.11 -3.53 -13.92
N GLN A 65 3.96 -4.04 -14.41
CA GLN A 65 3.91 -5.38 -15.03
C GLN A 65 3.13 -5.39 -16.36
N LYS A 66 3.35 -4.39 -17.22
CA LYS A 66 3.28 -4.69 -18.66
C LYS A 66 4.47 -5.60 -18.96
N LYS A 67 4.27 -6.91 -18.82
CA LYS A 67 5.09 -7.88 -19.56
C LYS A 67 4.82 -7.56 -21.02
N VAL A 68 5.68 -6.74 -21.62
CA VAL A 68 5.71 -6.57 -23.07
C VAL A 68 6.21 -7.91 -23.59
N THR A 69 5.29 -8.78 -23.97
CA THR A 69 5.59 -9.87 -24.90
C THR A 69 5.85 -9.20 -26.25
N LEU A 70 7.14 -9.02 -26.58
CA LEU A 70 7.62 -8.84 -27.94
C LEU A 70 7.41 -10.12 -28.73
#